data_AF-A0A6A3I0D9-F1
#
_entry.id   AF-A0A6A3I0D9-F1
#
_cell.length_a   1.000
_cell.length_b   1.000
_cell.length_c   1.000
_cell.angle_alpha   90.00
_cell.angle_beta   90.00
_cell.angle_gamma   90.00
#
_symmetry.space_group_name_H-M   'P 1'
#
loop_
_entity.id
_entity.type
_entity.pdbx_description
1 polymer ?
#
loop_
_entity_poly.entity_id
_entity_poly.type
_entity_poly.pdbx_seq_one_letter_code
_entity_poly.pdbx_strand_id
1 'polypeptide(L)'
;MLKTHARRKELQTCGWRVDSEKNVVVWNFERRGWTKTEGDDWNIFWANKTTIKNMFNPENGVRLVDGQYVNHFPNHYELTRKDLMVKNIKRYKKEMLSVATGSSSSSSSTNATSDAISALGAPPSTEALDFLPTTYTLPADYSLFVEEFRRNPNVIWIMKPCSKAQGKGIFIINKLSQTKKWANQRWTNMPIKEGYVVSRYIENPLLVGGKKFDLRMYVLVLSYRPCKR
;
A
#
# COMPACT_ATOMS: atom_id res chain seq x y z
N MET A 1 -0.19 24.36 57.30
CA MET A 1 -1.10 23.47 56.55
C MET A 1 -1.37 24.08 55.17
N LEU A 2 -0.58 23.72 54.15
CA LEU A 2 -0.84 24.10 52.76
C LEU A 2 -1.36 22.85 52.05
N LYS A 3 -2.66 22.82 51.75
CA LYS A 3 -3.27 21.80 50.89
C LYS A 3 -2.79 22.06 49.47
N THR A 4 -1.84 21.28 48.99
CA THR A 4 -1.44 21.22 47.60
C THR A 4 -2.64 20.75 46.77
N HIS A 5 -3.23 21.67 46.00
CA HIS A 5 -4.21 21.36 44.96
C HIS A 5 -3.54 20.55 43.85
N ALA A 6 -3.40 19.24 44.05
CA ALA A 6 -3.18 18.30 42.96
C ALA A 6 -4.48 18.22 42.16
N ARG A 7 -4.61 19.09 41.17
CA ARG A 7 -5.61 18.96 40.10
C ARG A 7 -5.21 17.75 39.25
N ARG A 8 -5.46 16.53 39.74
CA ARG A 8 -5.55 15.34 38.90
C ARG A 8 -6.66 15.66 37.90
N LYS A 9 -6.29 16.01 36.66
CA LYS A 9 -7.22 15.84 35.55
C LYS A 9 -7.67 14.38 35.64
N GLU A 10 -8.97 14.15 35.74
CA GLU A 10 -9.54 12.84 35.45
C GLU A 10 -8.91 12.39 34.13
N LEU A 11 -8.03 11.39 34.20
CA LEU A 11 -7.51 10.77 33.00
C LEU A 11 -8.72 10.08 32.38
N GLN A 12 -9.29 10.68 31.33
CA GLN A 12 -10.22 9.96 30.45
C GLN A 12 -9.55 8.63 30.11
N THR A 13 -10.10 7.54 30.62
CA THR A 13 -9.59 6.19 30.35
C THR A 13 -9.86 5.89 28.89
N CYS A 14 -8.80 5.89 28.08
CA CYS A 14 -8.89 5.56 26.66
C CYS A 14 -9.39 4.11 26.50
N GLY A 15 -10.53 3.94 25.84
CA GLY A 15 -11.09 2.64 25.48
C GLY A 15 -10.43 2.09 24.21
N TRP A 16 -10.05 0.81 24.20
CA TRP A 16 -9.49 0.16 23.02
C TRP A 16 -10.18 -1.16 22.67
N ARG A 17 -10.16 -1.47 21.37
CA ARG A 17 -10.70 -2.70 20.78
C ARG A 17 -9.70 -3.31 19.80
N VAL A 18 -9.69 -4.63 19.71
CA VAL A 18 -8.93 -5.41 18.71
C VAL A 18 -9.84 -6.51 18.15
N ASP A 19 -9.69 -6.85 16.87
CA ASP A 19 -10.41 -7.98 16.24
C ASP A 19 -9.49 -9.17 15.93
N SER A 20 -8.21 -9.03 16.24
CA SER A 20 -7.18 -10.03 16.05
C SER A 20 -6.18 -9.89 17.18
N GLU A 21 -5.93 -10.99 17.88
CA GLU A 21 -4.97 -11.01 18.98
C GLU A 21 -3.56 -10.80 18.42
N LYS A 22 -3.07 -9.58 18.60
CA LYS A 22 -1.68 -9.21 18.32
C LYS A 22 -1.06 -8.87 19.65
N ASN A 23 -0.37 -9.84 20.25
CA ASN A 23 0.20 -9.75 21.61
C ASN A 23 0.97 -8.44 21.83
N VAL A 24 1.76 -7.99 20.85
CA VAL A 24 2.52 -6.74 20.95
C VAL A 24 1.61 -5.51 21.07
N VAL A 25 0.49 -5.48 20.33
CA VAL A 25 -0.47 -4.36 20.35
C VAL A 25 -1.26 -4.36 21.65
N VAL A 26 -1.77 -5.52 22.05
CA VAL A 26 -2.53 -5.69 23.30
C VAL A 26 -1.68 -5.30 24.50
N TRP A 27 -0.47 -5.85 24.60
CA TRP A 27 0.47 -5.51 25.67
C TRP A 27 0.84 -4.03 25.70
N ASN A 28 0.93 -3.38 24.54
CA ASN A 28 1.20 -1.95 24.44
C ASN A 28 0.05 -1.09 24.99
N PHE A 29 -1.20 -1.50 24.78
CA PHE A 29 -2.39 -0.85 25.33
C PHE A 29 -2.50 -1.08 26.84
N GLU A 30 -2.30 -2.32 27.30
CA GLU A 30 -2.31 -2.67 28.72
C GLU A 30 -1.25 -1.89 29.51
N ARG A 31 -0.02 -1.79 28.98
CA ARG A 31 1.05 -0.99 29.62
C ARG A 31 0.76 0.50 29.71
N ARG A 32 -0.17 1.02 28.92
CA ARG A 32 -0.62 2.42 28.98
C ARG A 32 -1.76 2.62 29.99
N GLY A 33 -2.26 1.54 30.60
CA GLY A 33 -3.44 1.59 31.46
C GLY A 33 -4.73 1.88 30.69
N TRP A 34 -4.78 1.55 29.40
CA TRP A 34 -6.00 1.71 28.59
C TRP A 34 -6.96 0.54 28.82
N THR A 35 -8.25 0.82 28.77
CA THR A 35 -9.30 -0.16 29.10
C THR A 35 -9.79 -0.88 27.85
N LYS A 36 -9.81 -2.22 27.88
CA LYS A 36 -10.41 -3.01 26.79
C LYS A 36 -11.92 -2.84 26.83
N THR A 37 -12.53 -2.56 25.68
CA THR A 37 -14.00 -2.44 25.58
C THR A 37 -14.55 -3.45 24.58
N GLU A 38 -15.77 -3.93 24.85
CA GLU A 38 -16.47 -4.93 24.01
C GLU A 38 -17.63 -4.32 23.20
N GLY A 39 -18.12 -3.15 23.61
CA GLY A 39 -19.19 -2.41 22.94
C GLY A 39 -18.70 -1.41 21.90
N ASP A 40 -19.55 -0.43 21.60
CA ASP A 40 -19.26 0.65 20.63
C ASP A 40 -18.61 1.88 21.27
N ASP A 41 -18.47 1.90 22.60
CA ASP A 41 -17.74 2.91 23.35
C ASP A 41 -16.24 2.56 23.37
N TRP A 42 -15.54 2.95 22.30
CA TRP A 42 -14.09 2.81 22.15
C TRP A 42 -13.51 4.08 21.56
N ASN A 43 -12.24 4.35 21.85
CA ASN A 43 -11.49 5.44 21.23
C ASN A 43 -10.58 4.92 20.12
N ILE A 44 -9.95 3.76 20.32
CA ILE A 44 -9.03 3.16 19.34
C ILE A 44 -9.48 1.75 19.01
N PHE A 45 -9.80 1.51 17.74
CA PHE A 45 -10.06 0.17 17.23
C PHE A 45 -8.94 -0.26 16.29
N TRP A 46 -8.12 -1.20 16.76
CA TRP A 46 -7.09 -1.85 15.96
C TRP A 46 -7.68 -3.04 15.21
N ALA A 47 -8.17 -2.77 14.01
CA ALA A 47 -8.90 -3.70 13.18
C ALA A 47 -8.03 -4.32 12.07
N ASN A 48 -8.46 -5.49 11.61
CA ASN A 48 -7.92 -6.20 10.45
C ASN A 48 -8.52 -5.65 9.15
N LYS A 49 -7.96 -6.07 8.02
CA LYS A 49 -8.32 -5.56 6.69
C LYS A 49 -9.78 -5.81 6.33
N THR A 50 -10.34 -6.95 6.72
CA THR A 50 -11.73 -7.33 6.41
C THR A 50 -12.69 -6.44 7.18
N THR A 51 -12.45 -6.27 8.49
CA THR A 51 -13.23 -5.39 9.35
C THR A 51 -13.22 -3.96 8.84
N ILE A 52 -12.05 -3.43 8.49
CA ILE A 52 -11.92 -2.08 7.93
C ILE A 52 -12.69 -1.93 6.61
N LYS A 53 -12.61 -2.93 5.72
CA LYS A 53 -13.33 -2.88 4.45
C LYS A 53 -14.84 -2.84 4.67
N ASN A 54 -15.34 -3.63 5.62
CA ASN A 54 -16.75 -3.66 5.96
C ASN A 54 -17.19 -2.35 6.65
N MET A 55 -16.37 -1.81 7.55
CA MET A 55 -16.65 -0.57 8.27
C MET A 55 -16.77 0.63 7.32
N PHE A 56 -15.92 0.72 6.30
CA PHE A 56 -15.98 1.80 5.31
C PHE A 56 -16.86 1.49 4.10
N ASN A 57 -17.59 0.37 4.07
CA ASN A 57 -18.56 0.10 3.02
C ASN A 57 -19.81 0.98 3.27
N PRO A 58 -20.18 1.89 2.33
CA PRO A 58 -21.34 2.75 2.51
C PRO A 58 -22.65 1.99 2.79
N GLU A 59 -22.78 0.78 2.26
CA GLU A 59 -23.97 -0.07 2.45
C GLU A 59 -24.17 -0.52 3.91
N ASN A 60 -23.09 -0.62 4.70
CA ASN A 60 -23.18 -1.06 6.07
C ASN A 60 -23.55 0.07 7.04
N GLY A 61 -23.57 1.33 6.57
CA GLY A 61 -24.00 2.49 7.37
C GLY A 61 -23.14 2.83 8.59
N VAL A 62 -21.99 2.17 8.77
CA VAL A 62 -21.10 2.40 9.91
C VAL A 62 -20.38 3.74 9.73
N ARG A 63 -20.53 4.63 10.70
CA ARG A 63 -19.84 5.93 10.72
C ARG A 63 -19.12 6.11 12.05
N LEU A 64 -17.84 6.45 11.95
CA LEU A 64 -17.03 6.78 13.12
C LEU A 64 -17.51 8.09 13.75
N VAL A 65 -17.60 8.13 15.07
CA VAL A 65 -17.88 9.35 15.83
C VAL A 65 -16.59 10.09 16.18
N ASP A 66 -16.71 11.35 16.57
CA ASP A 66 -15.56 12.13 17.01
C ASP A 66 -14.89 11.46 18.23
N GLY A 67 -13.57 11.29 18.16
CA GLY A 67 -12.79 10.57 19.18
C GLY A 67 -12.63 9.07 18.92
N GLN A 68 -13.22 8.52 17.85
CA GLN A 68 -12.95 7.17 17.35
C GLN A 68 -11.87 7.17 16.27
N TYR A 69 -10.88 6.30 16.45
CA TYR A 69 -9.74 6.14 15.56
C TYR A 69 -9.56 4.68 15.17
N VAL A 70 -9.28 4.46 13.88
CA VAL A 70 -8.95 3.15 13.32
C VAL A 70 -7.57 3.16 12.70
N ASN A 71 -6.91 2.01 12.67
CA ASN A 71 -5.52 1.85 12.22
C ASN A 71 -5.35 1.77 10.68
N HIS A 72 -6.40 2.04 9.90
CA HIS A 72 -6.36 1.98 8.44
C HIS A 72 -7.20 3.10 7.81
N PHE A 73 -6.69 3.67 6.72
CA PHE A 73 -7.46 4.56 5.87
C PHE A 73 -8.41 3.78 4.94
N PRO A 74 -9.54 4.39 4.55
CA PRO A 74 -10.34 3.94 3.42
C PRO A 74 -9.44 3.75 2.18
N ASN A 75 -9.71 2.71 1.39
CA ASN A 75 -8.97 2.41 0.16
C ASN A 75 -7.44 2.24 0.33
N HIS A 76 -6.95 1.87 1.53
CA HIS A 76 -5.52 1.59 1.76
C HIS A 76 -4.91 0.56 0.80
N TYR A 77 -5.73 -0.27 0.15
CA TYR A 77 -5.31 -1.25 -0.83
C TYR A 77 -4.73 -0.62 -2.11
N GLU A 78 -5.03 0.64 -2.42
CA GLU A 78 -4.50 1.38 -3.57
C GLU A 78 -2.97 1.52 -3.54
N LEU A 79 -2.38 1.58 -2.34
CA LEU A 79 -0.93 1.65 -2.14
C LEU A 79 -0.33 0.33 -1.67
N THR A 80 -1.12 -0.60 -1.14
CA THR A 80 -0.59 -1.85 -0.54
C THR A 80 -0.73 -3.08 -1.43
N ARG A 81 -1.58 -3.04 -2.46
CA ARG A 81 -1.61 -4.07 -3.51
C ARG A 81 -0.63 -3.74 -4.62
N LYS A 82 0.07 -4.76 -5.14
CA LYS A 82 1.18 -4.56 -6.10
C LYS A 82 0.71 -3.99 -7.44
N ASP A 83 -0.41 -4.50 -7.97
CA ASP A 83 -1.02 -4.04 -9.22
C ASP A 83 -1.46 -2.58 -9.13
N LEU A 84 -2.19 -2.23 -8.06
CA LEU A 84 -2.67 -0.87 -7.86
C LEU A 84 -1.52 0.10 -7.58
N MET A 85 -0.52 -0.30 -6.79
CA MET A 85 0.68 0.50 -6.57
C MET A 85 1.39 0.81 -7.90
N VAL A 86 1.62 -0.20 -8.74
CA VAL A 86 2.27 -0.01 -10.05
C VAL A 86 1.44 0.91 -10.94
N LYS A 87 0.11 0.70 -10.99
CA LYS A 87 -0.80 1.54 -11.76
C LYS A 87 -0.78 3.00 -11.28
N ASN A 88 -0.83 3.22 -9.97
CA ASN A 88 -0.83 4.54 -9.36
C ASN A 88 0.51 5.26 -9.56
N ILE A 89 1.64 4.57 -9.43
CA ILE A 89 2.97 5.13 -9.72
C ILE A 89 3.11 5.48 -11.21
N LYS A 90 2.71 4.58 -12.13
CA LYS A 90 2.74 4.88 -13.58
C LYS A 90 1.87 6.07 -13.94
N ARG A 91 0.67 6.17 -13.36
CA ARG A 91 -0.22 7.33 -13.55
C ARG A 91 0.45 8.62 -13.06
N TYR A 92 0.99 8.60 -11.83
CA TYR A 92 1.69 9.75 -11.26
C TYR A 92 2.90 10.19 -12.11
N LYS A 93 3.73 9.23 -12.58
CA LYS A 93 4.85 9.53 -13.49
C LYS A 93 4.38 10.21 -14.77
N LYS A 94 3.32 9.69 -15.41
CA LYS A 94 2.76 10.26 -16.64
C LYS A 94 2.24 11.69 -16.42
N GLU A 95 1.55 11.92 -15.31
CA GLU A 95 1.05 13.24 -14.93
C GLU A 95 2.21 14.22 -14.71
N MET A 96 3.24 13.85 -13.94
CA MET A 96 4.41 14.70 -13.71
C MET A 96 5.16 15.05 -15.01
N LEU A 97 5.33 14.08 -15.90
CA LEU A 97 5.95 14.31 -17.21
C LEU A 97 5.11 15.25 -18.08
N SER A 98 3.79 15.09 -18.10
CA SER A 98 2.89 15.97 -18.87
C SER A 98 2.91 17.43 -18.40
N VAL A 99 3.03 17.63 -17.09
CA VAL A 99 3.19 18.96 -16.48
C VAL A 99 4.55 19.56 -16.86
N ALA A 100 5.63 18.76 -16.85
CA ALA A 100 6.97 19.22 -17.23
C ALA A 100 7.10 19.57 -18.72
N THR A 101 6.37 18.89 -19.62
CA THR A 101 6.43 19.14 -21.07
C THR A 101 5.40 20.18 -21.57
N GLY A 102 4.67 20.86 -20.66
CA GLY A 102 3.71 21.90 -21.03
C GLY A 102 2.50 21.43 -21.86
N SER A 103 2.31 20.11 -21.99
CA SER A 103 1.28 19.50 -22.84
C SER A 103 -0.02 19.32 -22.04
N SER A 104 -0.72 20.43 -21.81
CA SER A 104 -2.01 20.45 -21.12
C SER A 104 -3.12 19.87 -22.01
N SER A 105 -3.15 18.56 -22.24
CA SER A 105 -4.33 17.92 -22.83
C SER A 105 -5.40 17.78 -21.75
N SER A 106 -6.35 18.71 -21.78
CA SER A 106 -7.58 18.73 -20.98
C SER A 106 -8.43 17.49 -21.24
N SER A 107 -8.14 16.38 -20.55
CA SER A 107 -9.10 15.29 -20.37
C SER A 107 -9.67 15.37 -18.97
N SER A 108 -10.93 15.81 -18.90
CA SER A 108 -11.78 15.94 -17.73
C SER A 108 -11.83 14.65 -16.88
N SER A 109 -11.10 14.63 -15.76
CA SER A 109 -11.41 13.77 -14.60
C SER A 109 -10.81 14.33 -13.30
N THR A 110 -11.71 14.86 -12.46
CA THR A 110 -11.61 15.23 -11.03
C THR A 110 -10.43 16.10 -10.56
N ASN A 111 -10.76 17.36 -10.24
CA ASN A 111 -9.96 18.47 -9.68
C ASN A 111 -9.23 18.20 -8.33
N ALA A 112 -9.07 16.95 -7.87
CA ALA A 112 -8.47 16.66 -6.56
C ALA A 112 -6.96 16.38 -6.63
N THR A 113 -6.41 16.06 -7.81
CA THR A 113 -4.99 15.71 -7.99
C THR A 113 -4.12 16.92 -8.28
N SER A 114 -4.64 17.94 -8.97
CA SER A 114 -3.94 19.21 -9.27
C SER A 114 -3.53 19.96 -7.99
N ASP A 115 -4.40 19.96 -6.98
CA ASP A 115 -4.17 20.65 -5.71
C ASP A 115 -3.11 19.93 -4.86
N ALA A 116 -3.09 18.59 -4.92
CA ALA A 116 -2.10 17.77 -4.21
C ALA A 116 -0.69 17.92 -4.80
N ILE A 117 -0.59 18.04 -6.13
CA ILE A 117 0.67 18.27 -6.86
C ILE A 117 1.20 19.68 -6.56
N SER A 118 0.32 20.68 -6.53
CA SER A 118 0.68 22.06 -6.19
C SER A 118 1.20 22.21 -4.76
N ALA A 119 0.73 21.36 -3.82
CA ALA A 119 1.18 21.34 -2.43
C ALA A 119 2.56 20.68 -2.20
N LEU A 120 3.14 20.03 -3.22
CA LEU A 120 4.42 19.31 -3.13
C LEU A 120 5.65 20.17 -3.48
N GLY A 121 5.48 21.42 -3.92
CA GLY A 121 6.58 22.28 -4.37
C GLY A 121 6.96 22.02 -5.84
N ALA A 122 8.15 22.47 -6.26
CA ALA A 122 8.64 22.29 -7.62
C ALA A 122 8.54 20.82 -8.08
N PRO A 123 8.20 20.55 -9.36
CA PRO A 123 8.06 19.18 -9.84
C PRO A 123 9.36 18.40 -9.59
N PRO A 124 9.30 17.20 -8.99
CA PRO A 124 10.48 16.39 -8.77
C PRO A 124 11.15 16.10 -10.12
N SER A 125 12.49 16.09 -10.13
CA SER A 125 13.26 15.76 -11.34
C SER A 125 12.83 14.39 -11.87
N THR A 126 12.94 14.18 -13.18
CA THR A 126 12.67 12.89 -13.84
C THR A 126 13.44 11.73 -13.20
N GLU A 127 14.65 11.99 -12.70
CA GLU A 127 15.49 11.06 -11.95
C GLU A 127 14.89 10.66 -10.59
N ALA A 128 14.25 11.60 -9.87
CA ALA A 128 13.61 11.30 -8.59
C ALA A 128 12.42 10.33 -8.72
N LEU A 129 11.91 10.15 -9.94
CA LEU A 129 10.85 9.20 -10.25
C LEU A 129 11.39 7.83 -10.71
N ASP A 130 12.69 7.64 -10.89
CA ASP A 130 13.26 6.38 -11.39
C ASP A 130 13.60 5.35 -10.29
N PHE A 131 12.68 5.17 -9.34
CA PHE A 131 12.85 4.20 -8.24
C PHE A 131 12.10 2.88 -8.45
N LEU A 132 11.22 2.81 -9.44
CA LEU A 132 10.41 1.62 -9.75
C LEU A 132 10.99 0.91 -10.98
N PRO A 133 11.47 -0.35 -10.86
CA PRO A 133 11.93 -1.11 -12.01
C PRO A 133 10.83 -1.27 -13.06
N THR A 134 11.22 -1.51 -14.32
CA THR A 134 10.28 -1.80 -15.41
C THR A 134 9.33 -2.92 -15.01
N THR A 135 8.03 -2.59 -14.95
CA THR A 135 7.01 -3.46 -14.36
C THR A 135 5.75 -3.50 -15.23
N TYR A 136 5.14 -4.68 -15.34
CA TYR A 136 3.93 -4.98 -16.11
C TYR A 136 2.91 -5.74 -15.26
N THR A 137 1.62 -5.50 -15.49
CA THR A 137 0.52 -6.18 -14.79
C THR A 137 -0.16 -7.18 -15.71
N LEU A 138 -0.07 -8.48 -15.40
CA LEU A 138 -0.69 -9.54 -16.18
C LEU A 138 -2.09 -9.88 -15.66
N PRO A 139 -3.06 -10.17 -16.56
CA PRO A 139 -2.87 -10.38 -18.01
C PRO A 139 -2.92 -9.10 -18.86
N ALA A 140 -3.26 -7.94 -18.29
CA ALA A 140 -3.52 -6.71 -19.05
C ALA A 140 -2.34 -6.24 -19.93
N ASP A 141 -1.11 -6.32 -19.41
CA ASP A 141 0.10 -5.85 -20.07
C ASP A 141 0.88 -6.99 -20.75
N TYR A 142 0.25 -8.14 -21.06
CA TYR A 142 0.97 -9.32 -21.56
C TYR A 142 1.70 -9.07 -22.88
N SER A 143 1.06 -8.38 -23.84
CA SER A 143 1.67 -8.06 -25.13
C SER A 143 2.91 -7.19 -24.97
N LEU A 144 2.81 -6.13 -24.17
CA LEU A 144 3.91 -5.21 -23.85
C LEU A 144 5.07 -5.93 -23.16
N PHE A 145 4.76 -6.84 -22.23
CA PHE A 145 5.78 -7.65 -21.57
C PHE A 145 6.49 -8.59 -22.55
N VAL A 146 5.77 -9.25 -23.46
CA VAL A 146 6.36 -10.13 -24.47
C VAL A 146 7.27 -9.36 -25.43
N GLU A 147 6.88 -8.16 -25.82
CA GLU A 147 7.70 -7.28 -26.66
C GLU A 147 9.01 -6.89 -25.96
N GLU A 148 8.93 -6.40 -24.72
CA GLU A 148 10.14 -6.03 -23.96
C GLU A 148 11.04 -7.23 -23.67
N PHE A 149 10.45 -8.41 -23.42
CA PHE A 149 11.20 -9.65 -23.26
C PHE A 149 11.97 -10.03 -24.53
N ARG A 150 11.36 -9.88 -25.71
CA ARG A 150 12.02 -10.16 -27.00
C ARG A 150 13.12 -9.15 -27.30
N ARG A 151 12.93 -7.88 -26.92
CA ARG A 151 13.93 -6.83 -27.08
C ARG A 151 15.16 -7.09 -26.22
N ASN A 152 14.95 -7.61 -25.00
CA ASN A 152 15.99 -7.82 -24.00
C ASN A 152 15.93 -9.24 -23.40
N PRO A 153 16.32 -10.29 -24.15
CA PRO A 153 16.11 -11.69 -23.75
C PRO A 153 16.99 -12.14 -22.56
N ASN A 154 18.09 -11.44 -22.29
CA ASN A 154 19.01 -11.76 -21.19
C ASN A 154 18.54 -11.20 -19.85
N VAL A 155 17.51 -10.35 -19.83
CA VAL A 155 17.02 -9.72 -18.61
C VAL A 155 16.28 -10.74 -17.75
N ILE A 156 16.63 -10.76 -16.47
CA ILE A 156 15.94 -11.58 -15.46
C ILE A 156 14.70 -10.83 -14.96
N TRP A 157 13.60 -11.54 -14.81
CA TRP A 157 12.33 -10.98 -14.31
C TRP A 157 11.87 -11.72 -13.06
N ILE A 158 11.15 -11.01 -12.20
CA ILE A 158 10.52 -11.56 -11.00
C ILE A 158 9.01 -11.41 -11.12
N MET A 159 8.30 -12.53 -10.99
CA MET A 159 6.85 -12.59 -11.01
C MET A 159 6.32 -12.68 -9.58
N LYS A 160 5.32 -11.85 -9.25
CA LYS A 160 4.71 -11.78 -7.93
C LYS A 160 3.19 -11.76 -8.04
N PRO A 161 2.44 -12.55 -7.26
CA PRO A 161 0.98 -12.47 -7.26
C PRO A 161 0.52 -11.12 -6.68
N CYS A 162 -0.54 -10.53 -7.26
CA CYS A 162 -1.00 -9.19 -6.87
C CYS A 162 -1.41 -9.13 -5.39
N SER A 163 -2.14 -10.14 -4.91
CA SER A 163 -2.82 -10.13 -3.61
C SER A 163 -2.17 -11.01 -2.53
N LYS A 164 -1.04 -11.69 -2.84
CA LYS A 164 -0.32 -12.54 -1.87
C LYS A 164 0.85 -11.84 -1.19
N ALA A 165 1.28 -12.38 -0.05
CA ALA A 165 2.38 -11.88 0.76
C ALA A 165 3.32 -13.02 1.19
N GLN A 166 4.36 -12.69 1.97
CA GLN A 166 5.33 -13.67 2.55
C GLN A 166 6.13 -14.47 1.51
N GLY A 167 6.35 -13.92 0.32
CA GLY A 167 7.09 -14.62 -0.74
C GLY A 167 6.33 -15.76 -1.43
N LYS A 168 5.10 -16.07 -0.98
CA LYS A 168 4.31 -17.17 -1.54
C LYS A 168 3.93 -16.89 -3.00
N GLY A 169 4.29 -17.81 -3.89
CA GLY A 169 4.02 -17.71 -5.33
C GLY A 169 4.94 -16.75 -6.08
N ILE A 170 6.05 -16.31 -5.48
CA ILE A 170 7.09 -15.55 -6.19
C ILE A 170 8.00 -16.52 -6.93
N PHE A 171 8.32 -16.19 -8.18
CA PHE A 171 9.30 -16.94 -8.96
C PHE A 171 10.06 -16.02 -9.90
N ILE A 172 11.26 -16.46 -10.28
CA ILE A 172 12.15 -15.75 -11.19
C ILE A 172 12.06 -16.42 -12.55
N ILE A 173 12.02 -15.63 -13.61
CA ILE A 173 12.03 -16.13 -14.99
C ILE A 173 13.15 -15.46 -15.79
N ASN A 174 13.74 -16.25 -16.67
CA ASN A 174 14.73 -15.80 -17.66
C ASN A 174 14.42 -16.30 -19.07
N LYS A 175 13.35 -17.09 -19.25
CA LYS A 175 12.90 -17.61 -20.54
C LYS A 175 11.40 -17.44 -20.63
N LEU A 176 10.91 -16.95 -21.78
CA LEU A 176 9.47 -16.76 -22.00
C LEU A 176 8.69 -18.08 -21.92
N SER A 177 9.32 -19.23 -22.22
CA SER A 177 8.67 -20.54 -22.06
C SER A 177 8.25 -20.84 -20.62
N GLN A 178 8.89 -20.23 -19.62
CA GLN A 178 8.54 -20.40 -18.20
C GLN A 178 7.21 -19.71 -17.85
N THR A 179 6.79 -18.69 -18.61
CA THR A 179 5.47 -18.05 -18.41
C THR A 179 4.32 -18.90 -18.95
N LYS A 180 4.58 -19.81 -19.90
CA LYS A 180 3.56 -20.74 -20.43
C LYS A 180 3.16 -21.81 -19.41
N LYS A 181 4.07 -22.23 -18.53
CA LYS A 181 3.73 -23.12 -17.39
C LYS A 181 2.65 -22.48 -16.49
N TRP A 182 2.66 -21.14 -16.38
CA TRP A 182 1.62 -20.36 -15.69
C TRP A 182 0.32 -20.24 -16.52
N ALA A 183 0.42 -19.97 -17.82
CA ALA A 183 -0.75 -19.86 -18.69
C ALA A 183 -1.58 -21.16 -18.76
N ASN A 184 -0.91 -22.32 -18.80
CA ASN A 184 -1.56 -23.61 -18.96
C ASN A 184 -2.09 -24.23 -17.65
N GLN A 185 -1.59 -23.81 -16.48
CA GLN A 185 -2.00 -24.42 -15.20
C GLN A 185 -3.21 -23.75 -14.52
N ARG A 186 -3.66 -22.54 -14.92
CA ARG A 186 -4.68 -21.80 -14.12
C ARG A 186 -5.61 -20.87 -14.90
N TRP A 187 -5.98 -21.20 -16.15
CA TRP A 187 -7.02 -20.42 -16.84
C TRP A 187 -8.39 -21.12 -16.88
N THR A 188 -8.45 -22.45 -16.79
CA THR A 188 -9.70 -23.18 -17.08
C THR A 188 -10.56 -23.52 -15.86
N ASN A 189 -10.01 -23.62 -14.63
CA ASN A 189 -10.75 -24.20 -13.49
C ASN A 189 -10.68 -23.42 -12.16
N MET A 190 -10.38 -22.12 -12.14
CA MET A 190 -10.46 -21.31 -10.91
C MET A 190 -11.34 -20.07 -11.14
N PRO A 191 -12.35 -19.81 -10.27
CA PRO A 191 -13.32 -18.71 -10.45
C PRO A 191 -12.72 -17.31 -10.26
N ILE A 192 -11.42 -17.19 -9.95
CA ILE A 192 -10.71 -15.91 -9.81
C ILE A 192 -9.39 -15.98 -10.57
N LYS A 193 -9.28 -15.23 -11.66
CA LYS A 193 -8.02 -15.02 -12.40
C LYS A 193 -7.00 -14.36 -11.46
N GLU A 194 -6.05 -15.14 -10.93
CA GLU A 194 -5.00 -14.61 -10.05
C GLU A 194 -4.05 -13.72 -10.87
N GLY A 195 -4.19 -12.40 -10.72
CA GLY A 195 -3.32 -11.43 -11.37
C GLY A 195 -1.88 -11.49 -10.87
N TYR A 196 -0.93 -11.18 -11.75
CA TYR A 196 0.50 -11.13 -11.44
C TYR A 196 1.10 -9.78 -11.84
N VAL A 197 2.10 -9.37 -11.09
CA VAL A 197 3.00 -8.28 -11.44
C VAL A 197 4.34 -8.89 -11.85
N VAL A 198 4.83 -8.51 -13.03
CA VAL A 198 6.14 -8.91 -13.56
C VAL A 198 7.03 -7.68 -13.55
N SER A 199 8.13 -7.75 -12.81
CA SER A 199 9.09 -6.67 -12.67
C SER A 199 10.46 -7.14 -13.11
N ARG A 200 11.25 -6.25 -13.72
CA ARG A 200 12.67 -6.50 -13.94
C ARG A 200 13.33 -6.81 -12.60
N TYR A 201 14.17 -7.85 -12.57
CA TYR A 201 14.91 -8.23 -11.38
C TYR A 201 16.13 -7.31 -11.20
N ILE A 202 16.39 -6.89 -9.98
CA ILE A 202 17.59 -6.09 -9.65
C ILE A 202 18.74 -7.07 -9.43
N GLU A 203 19.61 -7.15 -10.44
CA GLU A 203 20.70 -8.14 -10.53
C GLU A 203 21.89 -7.77 -9.63
N ASN A 204 22.16 -6.47 -9.47
CA ASN A 204 23.27 -5.96 -8.66
C ASN A 204 22.75 -5.23 -7.40
N PRO A 205 22.14 -5.93 -6.43
CA PRO A 205 21.72 -5.31 -5.18
C PRO A 205 22.94 -5.00 -4.30
N LEU A 206 22.80 -4.02 -3.41
CA LEU A 206 23.76 -3.83 -2.32
C LEU A 206 23.83 -5.10 -1.47
N LEU A 207 25.05 -5.56 -1.19
CA LEU A 207 25.32 -6.75 -0.40
C LEU A 207 25.97 -6.37 0.93
N VAL A 208 25.53 -7.01 2.01
CA VAL A 208 26.19 -6.92 3.33
C VAL A 208 26.72 -8.30 3.65
N GLY A 209 28.04 -8.42 3.81
CA GLY A 209 28.70 -9.72 4.01
C GLY A 209 28.44 -10.72 2.87
N GLY A 210 28.35 -10.24 1.62
CA GLY A 210 28.06 -11.07 0.45
C GLY A 210 26.61 -11.55 0.32
N LYS A 211 25.71 -11.11 1.21
CA LYS A 211 24.29 -11.50 1.19
C LYS A 211 23.40 -10.32 0.80
N LYS A 212 22.40 -10.63 -0.03
CA LYS A 212 21.31 -9.70 -0.37
C LYS A 212 20.41 -9.49 0.84
N PHE A 213 19.96 -8.26 1.06
CA PHE A 213 18.99 -7.91 2.09
C PHE A 213 17.92 -6.97 1.54
N ASP A 214 16.84 -6.80 2.30
CA ASP A 214 15.83 -5.78 2.07
C ASP A 214 15.68 -4.89 3.32
N LEU A 215 15.24 -3.65 3.11
CA LEU A 215 14.98 -2.70 4.19
C LEU A 215 13.48 -2.66 4.49
N ARG A 216 13.12 -2.87 5.76
CA ARG A 216 11.75 -2.62 6.25
C ARG A 216 11.69 -1.25 6.92
N MET A 217 11.03 -0.31 6.27
CA MET A 217 10.68 0.99 6.85
C MET A 217 9.23 0.97 7.38
N TYR A 218 9.02 1.56 8.54
CA TYR A 218 7.68 1.78 9.12
C TYR A 218 7.33 3.26 9.01
N VAL A 219 6.23 3.57 8.33
CA VAL A 219 5.74 4.92 8.12
C VAL A 219 4.36 5.05 8.77
N LEU A 220 4.19 6.06 9.63
CA LEU A 220 2.91 6.38 10.27
C LEU A 220 2.29 7.59 9.58
N VAL A 221 1.10 7.41 9.03
CA VAL A 221 0.32 8.51 8.43
C VAL A 221 -0.85 8.81 9.36
N LEU A 222 -0.84 10.00 9.98
CA LEU A 222 -1.85 10.42 10.94
C LEU A 222 -3.07 11.07 10.28
N SER A 223 -2.84 11.83 9.21
CA SER A 223 -3.89 12.44 8.40
C SER A 223 -3.39 12.64 6.97
N TYR A 224 -4.30 12.50 6.02
CA TYR A 224 -4.07 12.84 4.62
C TYR A 224 -4.79 14.15 4.21
N ARG A 225 -5.59 14.75 5.11
CA ARG A 225 -6.29 16.03 4.93
C ARG A 225 -6.33 16.83 6.24
N PRO A 226 -5.45 17.81 6.45
CA PRO A 226 -4.23 18.05 5.68
C PRO A 226 -3.24 16.89 5.84
N CYS A 227 -2.38 16.68 4.85
CA CYS A 227 -1.25 15.78 5.01
C CYS A 227 -0.28 16.39 6.04
N LYS A 228 -0.16 15.76 7.21
CA LYS A 228 0.79 16.21 8.25
C LYS A 228 2.17 15.69 7.88
N ARG A 229 3.12 16.61 7.66
CA ARG A 229 4.55 16.32 7.44
C ARG A 229 5.26 16.12 8.78
#